data_AF-A0A2P4XPY2-F1
#
_entry.id   AF-A0A2P4XPY2-F1
#
_cell.length_a   1.000
_cell.length_b   1.000
_cell.length_c   1.000
_cell.angle_alpha   90.00
_cell.angle_beta   90.00
_cell.angle_gamma   90.00
#
_symmetry.space_group_name_H-M   'P 1'
#
loop_
_entity.id
_entity.type
_entity.pdbx_description
1 polymer ?
#
loop_
_entity_poly.entity_id
_entity_poly.type
_entity_poly.pdbx_seq_one_letter_code
_entity_poly.pdbx_strand_id
1 'polypeptide(L)'
;MLVQWVSELRDEGVPVTPMMLRLQALAEAEEVGIERFRYLALRAKTRQGQLRPSELTQIARDFAKEVHEKARSLGVTHILTPTKQVQYYITIRKTLDRKGIKTVWMKCSGKEKERVKVTLLGDSDGNKYTPYVVFKVRPSRKPEMELENLQRRNGFGLHIWKEINEAQNSTGLRVHGNGKGWWDSALTVEWLRFHFGAREDYSKPVLLLLDDFSGHWTDEVVEYATTINVSLMKIPPSATS
;
A
#
# COMPACT_ATOMS: atom_id res chain seq x y z
N MET A 1 -28.09 25.53 2.34
CA MET A 1 -27.93 24.32 1.52
C MET A 1 -27.09 23.27 2.23
N LEU A 2 -25.81 23.50 2.51
CA LEU A 2 -24.93 22.56 3.25
C LEU A 2 -25.57 21.79 4.42
N VAL A 3 -26.27 22.45 5.34
CA VAL A 3 -26.90 21.78 6.50
C VAL A 3 -27.98 20.78 6.07
N GLN A 4 -28.77 21.14 5.06
CA GLN A 4 -29.82 20.28 4.52
C GLN A 4 -29.21 19.09 3.77
N TRP A 5 -28.19 19.33 2.95
CA TRP A 5 -27.42 18.27 2.27
C TRP A 5 -26.79 17.27 3.26
N VAL A 6 -26.26 17.77 4.38
CA VAL A 6 -25.76 16.91 5.47
C VAL A 6 -26.88 16.09 6.09
N SER A 7 -28.07 16.67 6.30
CA SER A 7 -29.22 15.96 6.85
C SER A 7 -29.74 14.87 5.91
N GLU A 8 -29.88 15.17 4.62
CA GLU A 8 -30.36 14.21 3.60
C GLU A 8 -29.44 12.98 3.50
N LEU A 9 -28.13 13.20 3.40
CA LEU A 9 -27.16 12.10 3.40
C LEU A 9 -27.24 11.25 4.67
N ARG A 10 -27.57 11.85 5.82
CA ARG A 10 -27.73 11.10 7.07
C ARG A 10 -29.02 10.30 7.13
N ASP A 11 -30.11 10.81 6.58
CA ASP A 11 -31.37 10.07 6.51
C ASP A 11 -31.21 8.79 5.67
N GLU A 12 -30.34 8.85 4.66
CA GLU A 12 -29.93 7.68 3.87
C GLU A 12 -28.92 6.78 4.61
N GLY A 13 -28.32 7.28 5.69
CA GLY A 13 -27.30 6.61 6.50
C GLY A 13 -25.89 6.74 5.93
N VAL A 14 -25.68 7.66 4.98
CA VAL A 14 -24.39 7.95 4.35
C VAL A 14 -23.55 8.83 5.30
N PRO A 15 -22.34 8.38 5.68
CA PRO A 15 -21.47 9.18 6.53
C PRO A 15 -20.93 10.42 5.80
N VAL A 16 -21.10 11.60 6.40
CA VAL A 16 -20.54 12.86 5.87
C VAL A 16 -19.11 13.06 6.37
N THR A 17 -18.15 12.84 5.48
CA THR A 17 -16.74 13.08 5.82
C THR A 17 -16.39 14.57 5.81
N PRO A 18 -15.32 14.94 6.55
CA PRO A 18 -14.63 16.23 6.40
C PRO A 18 -14.38 16.68 4.96
N MET A 19 -13.95 15.75 4.09
CA MET A 19 -13.60 16.06 2.70
C MET A 19 -14.85 16.31 1.87
N MET A 20 -15.88 15.48 2.02
CA MET A 20 -17.16 15.66 1.32
C MET A 20 -17.77 17.01 1.67
N LEU A 21 -17.80 17.37 2.95
CA LEU A 21 -18.30 18.67 3.40
C LEU A 21 -17.48 19.83 2.83
N ARG A 22 -16.15 19.69 2.76
CA ARG A 22 -15.27 20.70 2.18
C ARG A 22 -15.52 20.89 0.68
N LEU A 23 -15.63 19.80 -0.07
CA LEU A 23 -15.88 19.85 -1.51
C LEU A 23 -17.26 20.46 -1.81
N GLN A 24 -18.29 20.02 -1.08
CA GLN A 24 -19.63 20.59 -1.20
C GLN A 24 -19.64 22.09 -0.86
N ALA A 25 -18.94 22.49 0.22
CA ALA A 25 -18.89 23.89 0.61
C ALA A 25 -18.14 24.78 -0.40
N LEU A 26 -17.12 24.23 -1.08
CA LEU A 26 -16.41 24.94 -2.14
C LEU A 26 -17.29 25.10 -3.38
N ALA A 27 -18.01 24.04 -3.78
CA ALA A 27 -18.94 24.10 -4.92
C ALA A 27 -20.06 25.13 -4.69
N GLU A 28 -20.68 25.13 -3.50
CA GLU A 28 -21.71 26.12 -3.15
C GLU A 28 -21.14 27.54 -3.05
N ALA A 29 -19.90 27.70 -2.57
CA ALA A 29 -19.25 29.01 -2.49
C ALA A 29 -18.94 29.60 -3.87
N GLU A 30 -18.53 28.76 -4.83
CA GLU A 30 -18.27 29.15 -6.22
C GLU A 30 -19.57 29.61 -6.90
N GLU A 31 -20.67 28.87 -6.72
CA GLU A 31 -21.98 29.20 -7.29
C GLU A 31 -22.53 30.55 -6.79
N VAL A 32 -22.23 30.90 -5.53
CA VAL A 32 -22.68 32.16 -4.89
C VAL A 32 -21.66 33.30 -5.07
N GLY A 33 -20.55 33.07 -5.79
CA GLY A 33 -19.54 34.11 -6.08
C GLY A 33 -18.62 34.46 -4.91
N ILE A 34 -18.41 33.54 -3.97
CA ILE A 34 -17.54 33.75 -2.79
C ILE A 34 -16.10 33.33 -3.14
N GLU A 35 -15.26 34.28 -3.57
CA GLU A 35 -13.87 34.03 -3.99
C GLU A 35 -12.92 33.58 -2.86
N ARG A 36 -13.27 33.83 -1.58
CA ARG A 36 -12.40 33.56 -0.41
C ARG A 36 -13.10 32.79 0.71
N PHE A 37 -13.67 31.63 0.39
CA PHE A 37 -14.17 30.72 1.43
C PHE A 37 -13.02 30.15 2.27
N ARG A 38 -12.79 30.72 3.46
CA ARG A 38 -11.72 30.28 4.37
C ARG A 38 -12.15 29.04 5.17
N TYR A 39 -11.45 27.94 4.89
CA TYR A 39 -11.45 26.59 5.44
C TYR A 39 -12.33 26.29 6.68
N LEU A 40 -13.20 25.28 6.54
CA LEU A 40 -13.69 24.46 7.66
C LEU A 40 -12.49 23.75 8.31
N ALA A 41 -11.96 24.33 9.39
CA ALA A 41 -10.80 23.79 10.09
C ALA A 41 -11.21 22.72 11.11
N LEU A 42 -10.92 21.47 10.80
CA LEU A 42 -11.11 20.36 11.73
C LEU A 42 -9.84 20.12 12.54
N ARG A 43 -9.87 20.54 13.81
CA ARG A 43 -8.78 20.28 14.75
C ARG A 43 -8.96 18.89 15.35
N ALA A 44 -8.32 17.89 14.76
CA ALA A 44 -8.05 16.63 15.46
C ALA A 44 -6.59 16.64 15.92
N LYS A 45 -6.32 16.26 17.18
CA LYS A 45 -4.95 15.87 17.56
C LYS A 45 -4.55 14.70 16.65
N THR A 46 -3.79 14.98 15.61
CA THR A 46 -2.97 13.94 14.97
C THR A 46 -2.02 13.48 16.06
N ARG A 47 -2.06 12.18 16.41
CA ARG A 47 -0.92 11.58 17.12
C ARG A 47 0.31 12.01 16.33
N GLN A 48 1.29 12.58 17.03
CA GLN A 48 2.55 13.01 16.45
C GLN A 48 2.99 11.94 15.44
N GLY A 49 3.12 12.32 14.17
CA GLY A 49 3.98 11.56 13.28
C GLY A 49 5.32 11.43 13.98
N GLN A 50 5.95 10.26 13.86
CA GLN A 50 7.28 9.99 14.44
C GLN A 50 8.14 11.25 14.33
N LEU A 51 8.60 11.75 15.48
CA LEU A 51 9.61 12.80 15.48
C LEU A 51 10.79 12.21 14.72
N ARG A 52 11.09 12.78 13.55
CA ARG A 52 12.26 12.37 12.77
C ARG A 52 13.48 12.48 13.70
N PRO A 53 14.26 11.42 13.90
CA PRO A 53 15.50 11.52 14.63
C PRO A 53 16.35 12.64 14.03
N SER A 54 17.01 13.45 14.86
CA SER A 54 17.90 14.54 14.42
C SER A 54 18.97 14.05 13.44
N GLU A 55 19.30 12.76 13.51
CA GLU A 55 20.33 12.08 12.73
C GLU A 55 19.85 11.53 11.38
N LEU A 56 18.54 11.56 11.08
CA LEU A 56 17.98 10.93 9.86
C LEU A 56 18.64 11.46 8.58
N THR A 57 18.95 12.76 8.52
CA THR A 57 19.64 13.36 7.38
C THR A 57 21.07 12.86 7.21
N GLN A 58 21.76 12.54 8.32
CA GLN A 58 23.10 11.96 8.26
C GLN A 58 23.02 10.50 7.80
N ILE A 59 22.13 9.72 8.41
CA ILE A 59 21.88 8.32 8.07
C ILE A 59 21.51 8.18 6.58
N ALA A 60 20.61 9.03 6.08
CA ALA A 60 20.23 9.01 4.66
C ALA A 60 21.40 9.36 3.74
N ARG A 61 22.26 10.32 4.13
CA ARG A 61 23.45 10.68 3.34
C ARG A 61 24.47 9.56 3.30
N ASP A 62 24.74 8.91 4.43
CA ASP A 62 25.71 7.83 4.49
C ASP A 62 25.21 6.59 3.77
N PHE A 63 23.93 6.23 3.97
CA PHE A 63 23.31 5.16 3.20
C PHE A 63 23.30 5.42 1.69
N ALA A 64 23.06 6.66 1.26
CA ALA A 64 23.14 7.00 -0.16
C ALA A 64 24.55 6.79 -0.74
N LYS A 65 25.61 7.03 0.04
CA LYS A 65 26.99 6.71 -0.39
C LYS A 65 27.17 5.20 -0.56
N GLU A 66 26.74 4.43 0.43
CA GLU A 66 26.83 2.96 0.40
C GLU A 66 26.07 2.38 -0.81
N VAL A 67 24.87 2.90 -1.10
CA VAL A 67 24.08 2.50 -2.27
C VAL A 67 24.83 2.81 -3.57
N HIS A 68 25.43 4.00 -3.71
CA HIS A 68 26.20 4.35 -4.90
C HIS A 68 27.48 3.52 -5.06
N GLU A 69 28.18 3.21 -3.97
CA GLU A 69 29.35 2.34 -3.99
C GLU A 69 28.98 0.91 -4.38
N LYS A 70 27.87 0.39 -3.84
CA LYS A 70 27.33 -0.92 -4.20
C LYS A 70 26.90 -0.96 -5.66
N ALA A 71 26.18 0.05 -6.14
CA ALA A 71 25.78 0.14 -7.54
C ALA A 71 27.00 0.18 -8.48
N ARG A 72 28.03 0.96 -8.15
CA ARG A 72 29.28 1.04 -8.92
C ARG A 72 30.03 -0.28 -8.96
N SER A 73 30.20 -0.95 -7.82
CA SER A 73 30.91 -2.23 -7.73
C SER A 73 30.21 -3.35 -8.48
N LEU A 74 28.88 -3.31 -8.54
CA LEU A 74 28.08 -4.26 -9.31
C LEU A 74 27.92 -3.86 -10.79
N GLY A 75 28.24 -2.62 -11.18
CA GLY A 75 27.93 -2.11 -12.53
C GLY A 75 26.43 -1.94 -12.79
N VAL A 76 25.64 -1.68 -11.74
CA VAL A 76 24.18 -1.50 -11.84
C VAL A 76 23.87 -0.09 -12.34
N THR A 77 22.99 0.01 -13.34
CA THR A 77 22.51 1.30 -13.88
C THR A 77 21.21 1.78 -13.23
N HIS A 78 20.35 0.86 -12.76
CA HIS A 78 19.05 1.19 -12.17
C HIS A 78 18.93 0.62 -10.76
N ILE A 79 18.64 1.50 -9.80
CA ILE A 79 18.37 1.12 -8.41
C ILE A 79 16.87 1.06 -8.22
N LEU A 80 16.34 -0.05 -7.73
CA LEU A 80 14.92 -0.22 -7.50
C LEU A 80 14.59 -0.19 -6.01
N THR A 81 13.45 0.39 -5.67
CA THR A 81 12.92 0.35 -4.32
C THR A 81 11.41 0.18 -4.35
N PRO A 82 10.84 -0.78 -3.58
CA PRO A 82 9.42 -0.81 -3.34
C PRO A 82 9.08 0.26 -2.31
N THR A 83 8.17 1.15 -2.67
CA THR A 83 7.58 2.10 -1.73
C THR A 83 6.41 1.42 -1.01
N LYS A 84 6.40 1.53 0.33
CA LYS A 84 5.42 0.85 1.18
C LYS A 84 4.12 1.67 1.33
N GLN A 85 3.01 0.99 1.01
CA GLN A 85 1.81 0.85 1.84
C GLN A 85 0.79 1.99 1.84
N VAL A 86 -0.05 2.01 0.80
CA VAL A 86 -1.44 2.47 0.99
C VAL A 86 -2.23 1.30 1.55
N GLN A 87 -2.42 1.29 2.87
CA GLN A 87 -3.44 0.45 3.48
C GLN A 87 -4.79 1.12 3.25
N TYR A 88 -5.54 0.69 2.25
CA TYR A 88 -6.89 1.17 2.05
C TYR A 88 -7.76 0.64 3.21
N TYR A 89 -8.13 1.56 4.09
CA TYR A 89 -9.25 1.35 4.99
C TYR A 89 -10.51 1.76 4.24
N ILE A 90 -11.40 0.82 3.98
CA ILE A 90 -12.78 1.14 3.62
C ILE A 90 -13.45 1.56 4.93
N THR A 91 -13.09 2.72 5.48
CA THR A 91 -13.68 3.19 6.73
C THR A 91 -13.71 4.70 6.84
N ILE A 92 -14.91 5.24 6.96
CA ILE A 92 -15.11 6.60 7.46
C ILE A 92 -15.14 6.51 8.99
N ARG A 93 -13.99 6.77 9.62
CA ARG A 93 -13.86 6.73 11.10
C ARG A 93 -14.29 8.02 11.79
N LYS A 94 -14.51 9.08 11.01
CA LYS A 94 -14.82 10.41 11.49
C LYS A 94 -15.96 10.97 10.66
N THR A 95 -17.08 11.20 11.32
CA THR A 95 -18.22 11.94 10.80
C THR A 95 -18.38 13.21 11.63
N LEU A 96 -19.18 14.15 11.13
CA LEU A 96 -19.50 15.39 11.82
C LEU A 96 -20.92 15.30 12.38
N ASP A 97 -21.14 15.86 13.57
CA ASP A 97 -22.49 16.05 14.14
C ASP A 97 -22.59 17.34 14.98
N ARG A 98 -23.82 17.69 15.38
CA ARG A 98 -24.10 18.81 16.28
C ARG A 98 -23.22 18.69 17.53
N LYS A 99 -22.67 19.83 17.94
CA LYS A 99 -21.81 19.92 19.12
C LYS A 99 -22.58 19.40 20.34
N GLY A 100 -22.00 18.46 21.08
CA GLY A 100 -22.58 17.88 22.30
C GLY A 100 -23.29 16.54 22.13
N ILE A 101 -23.44 16.02 20.90
CA ILE A 101 -23.97 14.67 20.67
C ILE A 101 -22.99 13.61 21.20
N LYS A 102 -23.51 12.65 21.97
CA LYS A 102 -22.73 11.57 22.60
C LYS A 102 -22.48 10.38 21.67
N THR A 103 -23.41 10.09 20.77
CA THR A 103 -23.37 8.91 19.89
C THR A 103 -23.92 9.28 18.52
N VAL A 104 -23.17 8.93 17.46
CA VAL A 104 -23.60 9.09 16.07
C VAL A 104 -23.66 7.71 15.43
N TRP A 105 -24.83 7.33 14.93
CA TRP A 105 -25.01 6.08 14.20
C TRP A 105 -24.58 6.27 12.74
N MET A 106 -23.73 5.38 12.25
CA MET A 106 -23.28 5.38 10.86
C MET A 106 -23.56 4.01 10.25
N LYS A 107 -24.16 3.97 9.05
CA LYS A 107 -24.12 2.74 8.26
C LYS A 107 -22.71 2.59 7.73
N CYS A 108 -22.05 1.53 8.14
CA CYS A 108 -20.76 1.15 7.61
C CYS A 108 -20.92 -0.14 6.81
N SER A 109 -20.06 -0.38 5.84
CA SER A 109 -20.13 -1.56 4.98
C SER A 109 -19.82 -2.88 5.70
N GLY A 110 -19.43 -2.85 6.99
CA GLY A 110 -18.95 -4.00 7.75
C GLY A 110 -17.53 -4.44 7.35
N LYS A 111 -16.87 -3.64 6.50
CA LYS A 111 -15.56 -3.91 5.88
C LYS A 111 -14.44 -3.08 6.49
N GLU A 112 -14.67 -2.49 7.67
CA GLU A 112 -13.76 -1.53 8.29
C GLU A 112 -12.44 -2.16 8.75
N LYS A 113 -12.45 -3.49 8.89
CA LYS A 113 -11.29 -4.31 9.24
C LYS A 113 -10.64 -4.97 8.03
N GLU A 114 -11.22 -4.84 6.84
CA GLU A 114 -10.56 -5.30 5.63
C GLU A 114 -9.36 -4.41 5.33
N ARG A 115 -8.28 -5.06 4.93
CA ARG A 115 -7.00 -4.41 4.67
C ARG A 115 -6.50 -4.96 3.35
N VAL A 116 -6.25 -4.04 2.45
CA VAL A 116 -5.52 -4.30 1.21
C VAL A 116 -4.17 -3.62 1.36
N LYS A 117 -3.13 -4.30 0.91
CA LYS A 117 -1.79 -3.73 0.88
C LYS A 117 -1.30 -3.66 -0.53
N VAL A 118 -0.94 -2.46 -0.95
CA VAL A 118 -0.38 -2.21 -2.26
C VAL A 118 1.09 -1.86 -2.09
N THR A 119 1.94 -2.58 -2.81
CA THR A 119 3.36 -2.29 -2.97
C THR A 119 3.58 -1.73 -4.36
N LEU A 120 4.19 -0.55 -4.44
CA LEU A 120 4.56 0.09 -5.71
C LEU A 120 6.07 -0.02 -5.87
N LEU A 121 6.52 -0.46 -7.03
CA LEU A 121 7.94 -0.53 -7.35
C LEU A 121 8.29 0.63 -8.29
N GLY A 122 9.38 1.32 -7.98
CA GLY A 122 9.96 2.32 -8.84
C GLY A 122 11.48 2.18 -8.94
N ASP A 123 12.04 2.67 -10.04
CA ASP A 123 13.49 2.75 -10.25
C ASP A 123 14.02 4.19 -10.04
N SER A 124 15.34 4.31 -10.12
CA SER A 124 16.09 5.57 -9.98
C SER A 124 15.81 6.60 -11.08
N ASP A 125 15.21 6.20 -12.20
CA ASP A 125 14.83 7.10 -13.31
C ASP A 125 13.38 7.59 -13.17
N GLY A 126 12.66 7.13 -12.16
CA GLY A 126 11.28 7.49 -11.89
C GLY A 126 10.26 6.64 -12.64
N ASN A 127 10.69 5.55 -13.30
CA ASN A 127 9.76 4.60 -13.89
C ASN A 127 9.00 3.87 -12.77
N LYS A 128 7.73 3.58 -13.03
CA LYS A 128 6.85 2.85 -12.12
C LYS A 128 6.49 1.52 -12.75
N TYR A 129 6.56 0.47 -11.94
CA TYR A 129 6.21 -0.88 -12.36
C TYR A 129 4.85 -1.29 -11.82
N THR A 130 4.32 -2.38 -12.36
CA THR A 130 3.02 -2.94 -12.00
C THR A 130 2.84 -3.05 -10.48
N PRO A 131 1.77 -2.47 -9.90
CA PRO A 131 1.50 -2.61 -8.48
C PRO A 131 1.25 -4.06 -8.07
N TYR A 132 1.78 -4.43 -6.91
CA TYR A 132 1.56 -5.73 -6.29
C TYR A 132 0.65 -5.59 -5.07
N VAL A 133 -0.45 -6.34 -5.07
CA VAL A 133 -1.57 -6.17 -4.13
C VAL A 133 -1.75 -7.43 -3.31
N VAL A 134 -1.77 -7.30 -1.98
CA VAL A 134 -2.00 -8.40 -1.04
C VAL A 134 -3.27 -8.14 -0.23
N PHE A 135 -4.26 -9.00 -0.41
CA PHE A 135 -5.49 -9.04 0.38
C PHE A 135 -5.33 -9.95 1.59
N LYS A 136 -5.95 -9.57 2.70
CA LYS A 136 -6.15 -10.49 3.80
C LYS A 136 -7.29 -11.45 3.46
N VAL A 137 -6.98 -12.73 3.29
CA VAL A 137 -7.97 -13.79 3.01
C VAL A 137 -7.94 -14.82 4.13
N ARG A 138 -9.06 -15.53 4.35
CA ARG A 138 -9.05 -16.66 5.28
C ARG A 138 -8.63 -17.92 4.53
N PRO A 139 -7.63 -18.67 5.02
CA PRO A 139 -7.29 -19.98 4.46
C PRO A 139 -8.50 -20.92 4.43
N SER A 140 -8.51 -21.84 3.47
CA SER A 140 -9.45 -22.95 3.45
C SER A 140 -9.25 -23.85 4.67
N ARG A 141 -10.36 -24.35 5.23
CA ARG A 141 -10.32 -25.36 6.32
C ARG A 141 -9.87 -26.74 5.82
N LYS A 142 -9.96 -26.99 4.52
CA LYS A 142 -9.55 -28.24 3.88
C LYS A 142 -8.11 -28.08 3.36
N PRO A 143 -7.12 -28.84 3.85
CA PRO A 143 -5.71 -28.67 3.48
C PRO A 143 -5.43 -28.80 1.98
N GLU A 144 -6.06 -29.77 1.31
CA GLU A 144 -5.90 -29.97 -0.14
C GLU A 144 -6.38 -28.76 -0.93
N MET A 145 -7.52 -28.20 -0.55
CA MET A 145 -8.06 -26.99 -1.17
C MET A 145 -7.17 -25.77 -0.87
N GLU A 146 -6.57 -25.68 0.32
CA GLU A 146 -5.66 -24.59 0.64
C GLU A 146 -4.40 -24.66 -0.21
N LEU A 147 -3.81 -25.85 -0.35
CA LEU A 147 -2.66 -26.07 -1.21
C LEU A 147 -2.97 -25.69 -2.67
N GLU A 148 -4.13 -26.13 -3.18
CA GLU A 148 -4.57 -25.75 -4.52
C GLU A 148 -4.78 -24.24 -4.66
N ASN A 149 -5.38 -23.60 -3.65
CA ASN A 149 -5.59 -22.15 -3.66
C ASN A 149 -4.26 -21.40 -3.72
N LEU A 150 -3.27 -21.80 -2.92
CA LEU A 150 -1.95 -21.18 -2.91
C LEU A 150 -1.23 -21.34 -4.25
N GLN A 151 -1.28 -22.54 -4.84
CA GLN A 151 -0.56 -22.84 -6.07
C GLN A 151 -1.20 -22.27 -7.34
N ARG A 152 -2.54 -22.29 -7.41
CA ARG A 152 -3.27 -22.02 -8.68
C ARG A 152 -4.13 -20.76 -8.63
N ARG A 153 -4.42 -20.24 -7.45
CA ARG A 153 -5.40 -19.17 -7.24
C ARG A 153 -4.85 -18.04 -6.39
N ASN A 154 -3.52 -17.90 -6.31
CA ASN A 154 -2.83 -16.87 -5.53
C ASN A 154 -3.32 -16.75 -4.08
N GLY A 155 -3.74 -17.85 -3.45
CA GLY A 155 -4.30 -17.88 -2.08
C GLY A 155 -5.80 -17.58 -1.97
N PHE A 156 -6.50 -17.37 -3.08
CA PHE A 156 -7.96 -17.16 -3.09
C PHE A 156 -8.72 -18.48 -3.28
N GLY A 157 -9.91 -18.56 -2.67
CA GLY A 157 -10.85 -19.64 -2.95
C GLY A 157 -11.44 -19.52 -4.37
N LEU A 158 -11.91 -20.64 -4.92
CA LEU A 158 -12.39 -20.76 -6.30
C LEU A 158 -13.38 -19.67 -6.74
N HIS A 159 -14.34 -19.32 -5.90
CA HIS A 159 -15.37 -18.33 -6.26
C HIS A 159 -14.78 -16.92 -6.41
N ILE A 160 -14.02 -16.46 -5.42
CA ILE A 160 -13.37 -15.14 -5.43
C ILE A 160 -12.29 -15.08 -6.52
N TRP A 161 -11.60 -16.20 -6.77
CA TRP A 161 -10.54 -16.26 -7.77
C TRP A 161 -11.01 -15.86 -9.17
N LYS A 162 -12.26 -16.18 -9.55
CA LYS A 162 -12.79 -15.80 -10.87
C LYS A 162 -12.77 -14.28 -11.06
N GLU A 163 -13.31 -13.55 -10.08
CA GLU A 163 -13.35 -12.09 -10.08
C GLU A 163 -11.95 -11.48 -10.00
N ILE A 164 -11.08 -12.03 -9.14
CA ILE A 164 -9.70 -11.55 -9.02
C ILE A 164 -8.92 -11.76 -10.30
N ASN A 165 -9.07 -12.92 -10.95
CA ASN A 165 -8.36 -13.23 -12.19
C ASN A 165 -8.81 -12.29 -13.32
N GLU A 166 -10.10 -12.02 -13.44
CA GLU A 166 -10.64 -11.03 -14.37
C GLU A 166 -10.12 -9.61 -14.08
N ALA A 167 -10.10 -9.21 -12.81
CA ALA A 167 -9.56 -7.91 -12.40
C ALA A 167 -8.06 -7.78 -12.72
N GLN A 168 -7.25 -8.81 -12.50
CA GLN A 168 -5.82 -8.80 -12.88
C GLN A 168 -5.65 -8.62 -14.39
N ASN A 169 -6.42 -9.37 -15.19
CA ASN A 169 -6.33 -9.31 -16.65
C ASN A 169 -6.76 -7.95 -17.21
N SER A 170 -7.76 -7.31 -16.61
CA SER A 170 -8.28 -6.02 -17.07
C SER A 170 -7.46 -4.82 -16.59
N THR A 171 -6.83 -4.91 -15.41
CA THR A 171 -6.10 -3.77 -14.81
C THR A 171 -4.58 -3.88 -14.93
N GLY A 172 -4.06 -5.07 -15.26
CA GLY A 172 -2.64 -5.38 -15.23
C GLY A 172 -2.06 -5.53 -13.83
N LEU A 173 -2.86 -5.37 -12.76
CA LEU A 173 -2.40 -5.53 -11.37
C LEU A 173 -2.03 -6.98 -11.07
N ARG A 174 -1.08 -7.17 -10.15
CA ARG A 174 -0.80 -8.49 -9.57
C ARG A 174 -1.40 -8.60 -8.18
N VAL A 175 -2.24 -9.60 -7.94
CA VAL A 175 -3.09 -9.72 -6.75
C VAL A 175 -2.91 -11.09 -6.09
N HIS A 176 -2.60 -11.07 -4.79
CA HIS A 176 -2.45 -12.25 -3.94
C HIS A 176 -3.29 -12.16 -2.67
N GLY A 177 -3.68 -13.31 -2.15
CA GLY A 177 -4.35 -13.49 -0.86
C GLY A 177 -3.38 -14.10 0.14
N ASN A 178 -3.35 -13.56 1.37
CA ASN A 178 -2.61 -14.15 2.49
C ASN A 178 -3.45 -14.11 3.78
N GLY A 179 -3.39 -15.16 4.59
CA GLY A 179 -3.97 -15.25 5.94
C GLY A 179 -3.68 -14.03 6.83
N LYS A 180 -2.46 -13.51 6.77
CA LYS A 180 -2.01 -12.35 7.54
C LYS A 180 -2.32 -11.03 6.85
N GLY A 181 -2.56 -11.04 5.54
CA GLY A 181 -2.64 -9.83 4.71
C GLY A 181 -1.35 -9.01 4.80
N TRP A 182 -0.20 -9.67 4.78
CA TRP A 182 1.14 -9.07 4.77
C TRP A 182 2.05 -9.90 3.87
N TRP A 183 3.23 -9.36 3.58
CA TRP A 183 4.27 -10.14 2.94
C TRP A 183 4.81 -11.20 3.90
N ASP A 184 5.18 -12.34 3.34
CA ASP A 184 6.02 -13.35 3.97
C ASP A 184 7.12 -13.73 2.97
N SER A 185 7.95 -14.69 3.33
CA SER A 185 9.05 -15.15 2.48
C SER A 185 8.56 -15.65 1.13
N ALA A 186 7.52 -16.49 1.12
CA ALA A 186 6.94 -17.04 -0.11
C ALA A 186 6.41 -15.94 -1.04
N LEU A 187 5.67 -14.96 -0.52
CA LEU A 187 5.23 -13.81 -1.32
C LEU A 187 6.37 -12.92 -1.77
N THR A 188 7.47 -12.85 -1.01
CA THR A 188 8.68 -12.11 -1.45
C THR A 188 9.32 -12.79 -2.66
N VAL A 189 9.44 -14.12 -2.64
CA VAL A 189 9.93 -14.90 -3.79
C VAL A 189 9.03 -14.72 -5.00
N GLU A 190 7.71 -14.86 -4.84
CA GLU A 190 6.75 -14.64 -5.94
C GLU A 190 6.80 -13.21 -6.48
N TRP A 191 7.00 -12.22 -5.62
CA TRP A 191 7.16 -10.82 -6.04
C TRP A 191 8.44 -10.62 -6.86
N LEU A 192 9.57 -11.18 -6.41
CA LEU A 192 10.83 -11.16 -7.17
C LEU A 192 10.66 -11.85 -8.52
N ARG A 193 9.97 -13.00 -8.56
CA ARG A 193 9.71 -13.74 -9.79
C ARG A 193 8.87 -12.90 -10.76
N PHE A 194 7.82 -12.26 -10.26
CA PHE A 194 6.93 -11.43 -11.06
C PHE A 194 7.65 -10.23 -11.68
N HIS A 195 8.47 -9.52 -10.92
CA HIS A 195 9.13 -8.30 -11.42
C HIS A 195 10.44 -8.55 -12.17
N PHE A 196 11.19 -9.60 -11.81
CA PHE A 196 12.57 -9.79 -12.27
C PHE A 196 12.83 -11.16 -12.87
N GLY A 197 11.95 -12.14 -12.68
CA GLY A 197 12.13 -13.53 -13.13
C GLY A 197 11.81 -13.77 -14.62
N ALA A 198 11.31 -12.76 -15.32
CA ALA A 198 11.05 -12.81 -16.77
C ALA A 198 11.95 -11.83 -17.56
N ARG A 199 13.03 -11.31 -16.96
CA ARG A 199 13.96 -10.42 -17.68
C ARG A 199 14.68 -11.21 -18.76
N GLU A 200 14.81 -10.60 -19.93
CA GLU A 200 15.49 -11.20 -21.08
C GLU A 200 17.00 -11.38 -20.85
N ASP A 201 17.59 -10.51 -20.03
CA ASP A 201 19.04 -10.45 -19.84
C ASP A 201 19.39 -10.37 -18.35
N TYR A 202 19.83 -11.51 -17.80
CA TYR A 202 20.36 -11.60 -16.44
C TYR A 202 21.82 -11.17 -16.31
N SER A 203 22.54 -10.88 -17.39
CA SER A 203 23.90 -10.32 -17.27
C SER A 203 23.88 -8.90 -16.69
N LYS A 204 22.73 -8.21 -16.79
CA LYS A 204 22.50 -6.89 -16.20
C LYS A 204 22.04 -7.02 -14.74
N PRO A 205 22.91 -6.67 -13.77
CA PRO A 205 22.54 -6.77 -12.36
C PRO A 205 21.51 -5.73 -11.99
N VAL A 206 20.67 -6.07 -11.02
CA VAL A 206 19.72 -5.15 -10.38
C VAL A 206 20.13 -4.95 -8.93
N LEU A 207 20.12 -3.71 -8.46
CA LEU A 207 20.21 -3.40 -7.03
C LEU A 207 18.81 -3.09 -6.51
N LEU A 208 18.31 -3.92 -5.61
CA LEU A 208 17.00 -3.77 -5.00
C LEU A 208 17.15 -3.42 -3.51
N LEU A 209 16.58 -2.27 -3.12
CA LEU A 209 16.57 -1.81 -1.74
C LEU A 209 15.29 -2.28 -1.03
N LEU A 210 15.41 -3.10 0.01
CA LEU A 210 14.29 -3.60 0.83
C LEU A 210 14.45 -3.15 2.29
N ASP A 211 13.34 -3.00 3.01
CA ASP A 211 13.43 -2.71 4.46
C ASP A 211 13.80 -3.96 5.28
N ASP A 212 14.01 -3.78 6.58
CA ASP A 212 14.48 -4.83 7.48
C ASP A 212 13.39 -5.84 7.90
N PHE A 213 12.30 -5.96 7.13
CA PHE A 213 11.29 -6.97 7.41
C PHE A 213 11.89 -8.37 7.19
N SER A 214 11.84 -9.22 8.22
CA SER A 214 12.51 -10.53 8.22
C SER A 214 12.13 -11.44 7.04
N GLY A 215 10.90 -11.33 6.53
CA GLY A 215 10.47 -12.11 5.36
C GLY A 215 11.21 -11.76 4.06
N HIS A 216 11.93 -10.63 3.99
CA HIS A 216 12.77 -10.26 2.85
C HIS A 216 14.18 -10.89 2.90
N TRP A 217 14.55 -11.48 4.03
CA TRP A 217 15.93 -11.86 4.32
C TRP A 217 16.08 -13.34 4.71
N THR A 218 15.10 -14.18 4.37
CA THR A 218 15.24 -15.64 4.51
C THR A 218 16.15 -16.21 3.43
N ASP A 219 16.84 -17.32 3.72
CA ASP A 219 17.77 -17.97 2.78
C ASP A 219 17.15 -18.19 1.40
N GLU A 220 15.92 -18.70 1.35
CA GLU A 220 15.17 -18.91 0.09
C GLU A 220 15.04 -17.63 -0.76
N VAL A 221 14.81 -16.48 -0.12
CA VAL A 221 14.65 -15.20 -0.83
C VAL A 221 15.99 -14.71 -1.36
N VAL A 222 17.04 -14.82 -0.55
CA VAL A 222 18.39 -14.37 -0.91
C VAL A 222 18.96 -15.26 -2.01
N GLU A 223 18.80 -16.58 -1.89
CA GLU A 223 19.18 -17.54 -2.93
C GLU A 223 18.43 -17.26 -4.22
N TYR A 224 17.10 -17.14 -4.18
CA TYR A 224 16.32 -16.87 -5.39
C TYR A 224 16.72 -15.55 -6.05
N ALA A 225 16.89 -14.46 -5.29
CA ALA A 225 17.37 -13.18 -5.82
C ALA A 225 18.74 -13.32 -6.51
N THR A 226 19.64 -14.11 -5.92
CA THR A 226 20.95 -14.40 -6.50
C THR A 226 20.83 -15.16 -7.82
N THR A 227 19.95 -16.16 -7.92
CA THR A 227 19.75 -16.94 -9.16
C THR A 227 19.31 -16.08 -10.35
N ILE A 228 18.60 -15.00 -10.08
CA ILE A 228 18.12 -14.07 -11.11
C ILE A 228 19.00 -12.82 -11.22
N ASN A 229 20.21 -12.78 -10.66
CA ASN A 229 21.10 -11.60 -10.64
C ASN A 229 20.44 -10.31 -10.12
N VAL A 230 19.74 -10.44 -8.99
CA VAL A 230 19.21 -9.32 -8.19
C VAL A 230 19.99 -9.27 -6.88
N SER A 231 20.74 -8.19 -6.67
CA SER A 231 21.42 -7.90 -5.41
C SER A 231 20.48 -7.18 -4.46
N LEU A 232 20.23 -7.78 -3.29
CA LEU A 232 19.43 -7.18 -2.23
C LEU A 232 20.30 -6.30 -1.33
N MET A 233 19.79 -5.13 -0.95
CA MET A 233 20.42 -4.24 0.03
C MET A 233 19.39 -3.72 1.02
N LYS A 234 19.76 -3.74 2.30
CA LYS A 234 18.86 -3.41 3.41
C LYS A 234 18.83 -1.91 3.64
N ILE A 235 17.64 -1.33 3.70
CA ILE A 235 17.44 0.06 4.11
C ILE A 235 17.59 0.12 5.64
N PRO A 236 18.36 1.08 6.20
CA PRO A 236 18.56 1.20 7.64
C PRO A 236 17.21 1.28 8.38
N PRO A 237 16.98 0.51 9.47
CA PRO A 237 15.72 0.54 10.21
C PRO A 237 15.35 1.94 10.72
N SER A 238 16.35 2.75 11.05
CA SER A 238 16.22 4.15 11.46
C SER A 238 15.72 5.07 10.34
N ALA A 239 15.72 4.60 9.09
CA ALA A 239 15.23 5.29 7.89
C ALA A 239 13.95 4.66 7.30
N THR A 240 13.36 3.66 7.97
CA THR A 240 12.10 3.02 7.56
C THR A 240 11.03 3.29 8.63
N SER A 241 10.25 4.36 8.46
CA SER A 241 9.10 4.70 9.33
C SER A 241 7.78 4.19 8.78
#